data_AF-A0A452VFQ1-F1
#
_entry.id   AF-A0A452VFQ1-F1
#
_cell.length_a   1.000
_cell.length_b   1.000
_cell.length_c   1.000
_cell.angle_alpha   90.00
_cell.angle_beta   90.00
_cell.angle_gamma   90.00
#
_symmetry.space_group_name_H-M   'P 1'
#
loop_
_entity.id
_entity.type
_entity.pdbx_description
1 polymer ?
#
loop_
_entity_poly.entity_id
_entity_poly.type
_entity_poly.pdbx_seq_one_letter_code
_entity_poly.pdbx_strand_id
1 'polypeptide(L)'
;HMPTFLQQLCVDWPAASQRADTEALRSLALAELSPARDGGALTPGVLGTVCLKEVMQERGHAAGYDPNLDKCLVTEDLLSVLAELQEAVRDRPPTFCEEEFQQQKLDLLWWKLDVQRLLSSWQKHLVCGPVKAAGAPGTLTAPEYYDLRHAQVCKASALKHGRELARDPAWTEVFSVLSVATIKFEMLSTAPQSQLLLALADGSVSTKGTKSGTFVMYNCARLATLFDGYEHSMEQGLYPTFPPVSSLDFSLLQDEGEWLLLFNGVLPFPDLLSQTAALACAAPGLHTTARTEMMCKFLVQLSMDFSSYYNRVHILGEPRPHLFGQMFARLQLLRAVREVLHAGLATLGLPPLNHI
;
A
#
# COMPACT_ATOMS: atom_id res chain seq x y z
N HIS A 1 -20.88 -0.22 -3.00
CA HIS A 1 -20.27 0.00 -1.67
C HIS A 1 -18.75 -0.14 -1.70
N MET A 2 -18.18 -1.29 -2.09
CA MET A 2 -16.72 -1.47 -2.16
C MET A 2 -15.99 -0.54 -3.17
N PRO A 3 -16.50 -0.29 -4.40
CA PRO A 3 -15.83 0.61 -5.35
C PRO A 3 -15.71 2.03 -4.81
N THR A 4 -16.76 2.53 -4.16
CA THR A 4 -16.77 3.86 -3.52
C THR A 4 -15.74 3.94 -2.40
N PHE A 5 -15.63 2.90 -1.57
CA PHE A 5 -14.63 2.84 -0.50
C PHE A 5 -13.19 2.84 -1.04
N LEU A 6 -12.91 2.05 -2.09
CA LEU A 6 -11.59 2.03 -2.72
C LEU A 6 -11.24 3.38 -3.36
N GLN A 7 -12.20 4.03 -4.02
CA GLN A 7 -12.03 5.37 -4.57
C GLN A 7 -11.73 6.40 -3.47
N GLN A 8 -12.41 6.33 -2.33
CA GLN A 8 -12.11 7.18 -1.16
C GLN A 8 -10.68 6.96 -0.63
N LEU A 9 -10.14 5.74 -0.75
CA LEU A 9 -8.76 5.43 -0.41
C LEU A 9 -7.75 5.73 -1.52
N CYS A 10 -8.17 6.40 -2.60
CA CYS A 10 -7.35 6.65 -3.79
C CYS A 10 -6.74 5.36 -4.37
N VAL A 11 -7.53 4.29 -4.39
CA VAL A 11 -7.18 3.02 -5.03
C VAL A 11 -7.98 2.90 -6.32
N ASP A 12 -7.28 2.97 -7.44
CA ASP A 12 -7.85 2.66 -8.75
C ASP A 12 -8.03 1.15 -8.83
N TRP A 13 -9.28 0.69 -8.72
CA TRP A 13 -9.64 -0.71 -8.89
C TRP A 13 -10.20 -0.92 -10.30
N PRO A 14 -9.74 -1.93 -11.05
CA PRO A 14 -10.29 -2.19 -12.38
C PRO A 14 -11.78 -2.49 -12.27
N ALA A 15 -12.59 -1.76 -13.04
CA ALA A 15 -13.99 -2.10 -13.18
C ALA A 15 -14.09 -3.44 -13.92
N ALA A 16 -14.91 -4.37 -13.41
CA ALA A 16 -15.17 -5.61 -14.12
C ALA A 16 -15.64 -5.27 -15.55
N SER A 17 -14.89 -5.76 -16.55
CA SER A 17 -15.20 -5.53 -17.96
C SER A 17 -16.57 -6.10 -18.29
N GLN A 18 -17.22 -5.58 -19.35
CA GLN A 18 -18.41 -6.23 -19.92
C GLN A 18 -18.07 -7.70 -20.22
N ARG A 19 -19.02 -8.61 -19.92
CA ARG A 19 -18.93 -10.08 -20.09
C ARG A 19 -17.84 -10.46 -21.08
N ALA A 20 -16.72 -10.94 -20.55
CA ALA A 20 -15.61 -11.41 -21.36
C ALA A 20 -16.11 -12.51 -22.30
N ASP A 21 -15.62 -12.52 -23.54
CA ASP A 21 -16.00 -13.52 -24.53
C ASP A 21 -15.48 -14.90 -24.10
N THR A 22 -16.41 -15.76 -23.69
CA THR A 22 -16.12 -17.12 -23.19
C THR A 22 -16.14 -18.16 -24.31
N GLU A 23 -16.53 -17.81 -25.53
CA GLU A 23 -16.77 -18.78 -26.61
C GLU A 23 -15.48 -19.47 -27.07
N ALA A 24 -14.37 -18.73 -27.11
CA ALA A 24 -13.04 -19.27 -27.40
C ALA A 24 -12.56 -20.23 -26.29
N LEU A 25 -12.69 -19.84 -25.02
CA LEU A 25 -12.33 -20.68 -23.87
C LEU A 25 -13.19 -21.94 -23.78
N ARG A 26 -14.49 -21.82 -24.07
CA ARG A 26 -15.42 -22.94 -24.11
C ARG A 26 -15.05 -23.94 -25.19
N SER A 27 -14.74 -23.47 -26.40
CA SER A 27 -14.33 -24.31 -27.52
C SER A 27 -13.05 -25.08 -27.19
N LEU A 28 -12.09 -24.42 -26.54
CA LEU A 28 -10.84 -25.04 -26.11
C LEU A 28 -11.06 -26.04 -24.97
N ALA A 29 -11.90 -25.69 -23.98
CA ALA A 29 -12.27 -26.59 -22.89
C ALA A 29 -12.91 -27.88 -23.43
N LEU A 30 -13.79 -27.79 -24.42
CA LEU A 30 -14.38 -28.99 -25.05
C LEU A 30 -13.37 -29.85 -25.82
N ALA A 31 -12.27 -29.26 -26.31
CA ALA A 31 -11.23 -29.97 -27.06
C ALA A 31 -10.18 -30.64 -26.15
N GLU A 32 -9.76 -29.97 -25.09
CA GLU A 32 -8.64 -30.38 -24.22
C GLU A 32 -9.08 -31.18 -22.98
N LEU A 33 -10.35 -31.07 -22.56
CA LEU A 33 -10.84 -31.72 -21.35
C LEU A 33 -11.28 -33.15 -21.61
N SER A 34 -11.00 -34.03 -20.63
CA SER A 34 -11.56 -35.38 -20.66
C SER A 34 -13.06 -35.33 -20.33
N PRO A 35 -13.93 -36.03 -21.09
CA PRO A 35 -15.28 -36.31 -20.63
C PRO A 35 -15.19 -37.11 -19.33
N ALA A 36 -16.04 -36.80 -18.35
CA ALA A 36 -15.98 -37.42 -17.02
C ALA A 36 -15.91 -38.95 -17.16
N ARG A 37 -14.79 -39.55 -16.75
CA ARG A 37 -14.50 -40.98 -16.94
C ARG A 37 -15.38 -41.92 -16.11
N ASP A 38 -16.13 -41.38 -15.15
CA ASP A 38 -17.10 -42.14 -14.37
C ASP A 38 -18.47 -42.02 -15.05
N GLY A 39 -18.98 -43.11 -15.61
CA GLY A 39 -20.16 -43.22 -16.49
C GLY A 39 -21.52 -42.77 -15.92
N GLY A 40 -21.58 -41.68 -15.16
CA GLY A 40 -22.77 -40.90 -14.87
C GLY A 40 -22.90 -39.74 -15.87
N ALA A 41 -24.14 -39.42 -16.26
CA ALA A 41 -24.41 -38.23 -17.07
C ALA A 41 -23.80 -36.98 -16.39
N LEU A 42 -23.07 -36.17 -17.17
CA LEU A 42 -22.58 -34.88 -16.70
C LEU A 42 -23.77 -34.06 -16.18
N THR A 43 -23.64 -33.50 -14.98
CA THR A 43 -24.62 -32.54 -14.46
C THR A 43 -24.75 -31.37 -15.45
N PRO A 44 -25.98 -30.87 -15.71
CA PRO A 44 -26.18 -29.74 -16.63
C PRO A 44 -25.26 -28.57 -16.27
N GLY A 45 -24.48 -28.07 -17.24
CA GLY A 45 -23.55 -26.94 -17.05
C GLY A 45 -22.07 -27.31 -16.80
N VAL A 46 -21.72 -28.61 -16.74
CA VAL A 46 -20.31 -29.07 -16.67
C VAL A 46 -19.79 -29.39 -18.06
N LEU A 47 -18.65 -28.81 -18.43
CA LEU A 47 -17.98 -28.97 -19.73
C LEU A 47 -16.98 -30.13 -19.75
N GLY A 48 -16.39 -30.48 -18.61
CA GLY A 48 -15.41 -31.56 -18.51
C GLY A 48 -14.71 -31.61 -17.16
N THR A 49 -13.70 -32.48 -17.05
CA THR A 49 -12.87 -32.60 -15.83
C THR A 49 -11.38 -32.50 -16.17
N VAL A 50 -10.62 -31.75 -15.36
CA VAL A 50 -9.15 -31.70 -15.40
C VAL A 50 -8.55 -32.46 -14.23
N CYS A 51 -7.53 -33.29 -14.48
CA CYS A 51 -6.65 -33.83 -13.45
C CYS A 51 -5.56 -32.81 -13.12
N LEU A 52 -5.72 -32.06 -12.03
CA LEU A 52 -4.82 -30.98 -11.64
C LEU A 52 -3.42 -31.50 -11.27
N LYS A 53 -3.31 -32.72 -10.73
CA LYS A 53 -2.02 -33.34 -10.42
C LYS A 53 -1.18 -33.60 -11.67
N GLU A 54 -1.81 -34.04 -12.75
CA GLU A 54 -1.13 -34.22 -14.04
C GLU A 54 -0.66 -32.87 -14.56
N VAL A 55 -1.50 -31.83 -14.49
CA VAL A 55 -1.13 -30.47 -14.89
C VAL A 55 0.07 -29.93 -14.08
N MET A 56 0.10 -30.17 -12.76
CA MET A 56 1.24 -29.78 -11.91
C MET A 56 2.53 -30.52 -12.28
N GLN A 57 2.43 -31.81 -12.67
CA GLN A 57 3.57 -32.59 -13.16
C GLN A 57 4.04 -32.08 -14.53
N GLU A 58 3.12 -31.80 -15.45
CA GLU A 58 3.42 -31.22 -16.77
C GLU A 58 4.10 -29.85 -16.67
N ARG A 59 3.69 -29.03 -15.68
CA ARG A 59 4.28 -27.71 -15.41
C ARG A 59 5.66 -27.78 -14.73
N GLY A 60 6.04 -28.93 -14.15
CA GLY A 60 7.32 -29.12 -13.46
C GLY A 60 7.47 -28.38 -12.13
N HIS A 61 6.40 -27.77 -11.61
CA HIS A 61 6.40 -26.96 -10.39
C HIS A 61 5.21 -27.32 -9.49
N ALA A 62 5.48 -28.11 -8.44
CA ALA A 62 4.50 -28.45 -7.40
C ALA A 62 4.66 -27.61 -6.11
N ALA A 63 5.75 -26.85 -5.97
CA ALA A 63 6.07 -26.13 -4.74
C ALA A 63 5.13 -24.94 -4.49
N GLY A 64 4.37 -25.00 -3.40
CA GLY A 64 3.43 -23.94 -2.97
C GLY A 64 1.96 -24.20 -3.28
N TYR A 65 1.63 -25.27 -4.03
CA TYR A 65 0.23 -25.69 -4.24
C TYR A 65 -0.28 -26.56 -3.08
N ASP A 66 -1.58 -26.50 -2.82
CA ASP A 66 -2.25 -27.33 -1.83
C ASP A 66 -2.19 -28.82 -2.23
N PRO A 67 -1.78 -29.73 -1.33
CA PRO A 67 -1.64 -31.16 -1.65
C PRO A 67 -2.96 -31.86 -1.96
N ASN A 68 -4.10 -31.25 -1.62
CA ASN A 68 -5.44 -31.80 -1.87
C ASN A 68 -6.00 -31.42 -3.26
N LEU A 69 -5.26 -30.67 -4.08
CA LEU A 69 -5.63 -30.43 -5.47
C LEU A 69 -5.56 -31.74 -6.26
N ASP A 70 -6.71 -32.19 -6.77
CA ASP A 70 -6.82 -33.47 -7.48
C ASP A 70 -7.60 -33.33 -8.79
N LYS A 71 -8.93 -33.21 -8.73
CA LYS A 71 -9.79 -33.01 -9.90
C LYS A 71 -10.51 -31.67 -9.86
N CYS A 72 -10.61 -31.01 -11.00
CA CYS A 72 -11.42 -29.80 -11.20
C CYS A 72 -12.54 -30.08 -12.19
N LEU A 73 -13.79 -29.84 -11.77
CA LEU A 73 -14.95 -29.82 -12.66
C LEU A 73 -15.02 -28.44 -13.31
N VAL A 74 -14.96 -28.41 -14.64
CA VAL A 74 -14.99 -27.15 -15.39
C VAL A 74 -16.44 -26.82 -15.72
N THR A 75 -16.92 -25.68 -15.21
CA THR A 75 -18.27 -25.14 -15.46
C THR A 75 -18.19 -23.86 -16.29
N GLU A 76 -19.32 -23.43 -16.86
CA GLU A 76 -19.44 -22.13 -17.53
C GLU A 76 -19.08 -20.95 -16.62
N ASP A 77 -19.47 -21.03 -15.34
CA ASP A 77 -19.17 -20.00 -14.35
C ASP A 77 -17.65 -19.89 -14.14
N LEU A 78 -16.96 -21.03 -14.07
CA LEU A 78 -15.51 -21.07 -13.90
C LEU A 78 -14.77 -20.51 -15.13
N LEU A 79 -15.27 -20.79 -16.34
CA LEU A 79 -14.73 -20.19 -17.57
C LEU A 79 -15.00 -18.69 -17.66
N SER A 80 -16.14 -18.22 -17.14
CA SER A 80 -16.45 -16.79 -17.08
C SER A 80 -15.47 -16.05 -16.17
N VAL A 81 -15.18 -16.61 -14.98
CA VAL A 81 -14.15 -16.09 -14.07
C VAL A 81 -12.76 -16.12 -14.72
N LEU A 82 -12.43 -17.19 -15.44
CA LEU A 82 -11.17 -17.30 -16.17
C LEU A 82 -11.03 -16.22 -17.25
N ALA A 83 -12.10 -15.95 -18.00
CA ALA A 83 -12.15 -14.93 -19.05
C ALA A 83 -12.02 -13.52 -18.46
N GLU A 84 -12.70 -13.24 -17.33
CA GLU A 84 -12.55 -11.99 -16.59
C GLU A 84 -11.11 -11.79 -16.10
N LEU A 85 -10.47 -12.85 -15.60
CA LEU A 85 -9.06 -12.82 -15.21
C LEU A 85 -8.13 -12.61 -16.45
N GLN A 86 -8.43 -13.17 -17.63
CA GLN A 86 -7.69 -12.97 -18.89
C GLN A 86 -7.68 -11.52 -19.33
N GLU A 87 -8.82 -10.85 -19.24
CA GLU A 87 -8.91 -9.42 -19.52
C GLU A 87 -8.25 -8.60 -18.40
N ALA A 88 -8.48 -8.94 -17.13
CA ALA A 88 -7.91 -8.20 -16.00
C ALA A 88 -6.38 -8.28 -15.92
N VAL A 89 -5.74 -9.37 -16.37
CA VAL A 89 -4.26 -9.48 -16.43
C VAL A 89 -3.65 -8.48 -17.42
N ARG A 90 -4.40 -8.03 -18.45
CA ARG A 90 -3.95 -6.90 -19.27
C ARG A 90 -3.90 -5.58 -18.49
N ASP A 91 -4.71 -5.45 -17.43
CA ASP A 91 -4.87 -4.25 -16.60
C ASP A 91 -4.38 -4.37 -15.12
N ARG A 92 -3.74 -5.49 -14.73
CA ARG A 92 -3.13 -5.82 -13.41
C ARG A 92 -3.96 -5.50 -12.14
N PRO A 93 -4.77 -6.45 -11.64
CA PRO A 93 -5.07 -6.53 -10.21
C PRO A 93 -4.58 -7.85 -9.55
N PRO A 94 -4.17 -7.82 -8.27
CA PRO A 94 -3.95 -9.03 -7.46
C PRO A 94 -5.27 -9.65 -6.94
N THR A 95 -5.29 -10.97 -6.77
CA THR A 95 -6.45 -11.78 -6.33
C THR A 95 -6.49 -12.03 -4.81
N PHE A 96 -7.69 -12.11 -4.21
CA PHE A 96 -7.94 -12.16 -2.75
C PHE A 96 -7.93 -13.58 -2.12
N CYS A 97 -7.82 -13.61 -0.79
CA CYS A 97 -7.45 -14.75 0.07
C CYS A 97 -8.56 -15.76 0.44
N GLU A 98 -9.86 -15.41 0.39
CA GLU A 98 -10.90 -16.33 0.87
C GLU A 98 -11.09 -17.57 -0.03
N GLU A 99 -10.43 -17.56 -1.20
CA GLU A 99 -10.54 -18.58 -2.22
C GLU A 99 -9.16 -19.08 -2.67
N GLU A 100 -8.14 -19.09 -1.81
CA GLU A 100 -6.79 -19.57 -2.19
C GLU A 100 -6.84 -20.91 -2.94
N PHE A 101 -7.60 -21.87 -2.41
CA PHE A 101 -7.78 -23.17 -3.04
C PHE A 101 -8.44 -23.09 -4.43
N GLN A 102 -9.43 -22.21 -4.62
CA GLN A 102 -10.06 -22.02 -5.94
C GLN A 102 -9.15 -21.23 -6.89
N GLN A 103 -8.38 -20.26 -6.39
CA GLN A 103 -7.43 -19.50 -7.16
C GLN A 103 -6.29 -20.38 -7.69
N GLN A 104 -5.83 -21.34 -6.88
CA GLN A 104 -4.89 -22.38 -7.32
C GLN A 104 -5.48 -23.29 -8.39
N LYS A 105 -6.77 -23.65 -8.29
CA LYS A 105 -7.47 -24.39 -9.36
C LYS A 105 -7.59 -23.57 -10.64
N LEU A 106 -7.93 -22.29 -10.53
CA LEU A 106 -8.03 -21.36 -11.65
C LEU A 106 -6.68 -21.16 -12.35
N ASP A 107 -5.58 -21.00 -11.61
CA ASP A 107 -4.23 -20.90 -12.16
C ASP A 107 -3.82 -22.18 -12.94
N LEU A 108 -4.10 -23.36 -12.38
CA LEU A 108 -3.82 -24.63 -13.08
C LEU A 108 -4.73 -24.83 -14.30
N LEU A 109 -6.01 -24.46 -14.19
CA LEU A 109 -6.96 -24.53 -15.29
C LEU A 109 -6.56 -23.57 -16.42
N TRP A 110 -6.18 -22.34 -16.06
CA TRP A 110 -5.65 -21.36 -17.00
C TRP A 110 -4.47 -21.94 -17.75
N TRP A 111 -3.47 -22.46 -17.04
CA TRP A 111 -2.28 -23.02 -17.66
C TRP A 111 -2.60 -24.15 -18.65
N LYS A 112 -3.62 -24.97 -18.34
CA LYS A 112 -4.07 -26.05 -19.23
C LYS A 112 -4.82 -25.53 -20.46
N LEU A 113 -5.59 -24.45 -20.31
CA LEU A 113 -6.42 -23.85 -21.35
C LEU A 113 -5.75 -22.67 -22.08
N ASP A 114 -4.48 -22.38 -21.84
CA ASP A 114 -3.79 -21.26 -22.49
C ASP A 114 -2.69 -21.78 -23.43
N VAL A 115 -2.92 -21.61 -24.74
CA VAL A 115 -1.99 -21.99 -25.81
C VAL A 115 -0.79 -21.02 -25.86
N GLN A 116 -0.93 -19.78 -25.35
CA GLN A 116 0.17 -18.82 -25.21
C GLN A 116 0.96 -19.06 -23.92
N ARG A 117 1.64 -20.21 -23.89
CA ARG A 117 2.55 -20.71 -22.83
C ARG A 117 3.61 -19.73 -22.29
N LEU A 118 3.77 -18.56 -22.91
CA LEU A 118 4.79 -17.56 -22.59
C LEU A 118 4.35 -16.53 -21.54
N LEU A 119 3.04 -16.31 -21.35
CA LEU A 119 2.53 -15.30 -20.40
C LEU A 119 2.09 -15.91 -19.05
N SER A 120 1.74 -17.19 -19.03
CA SER A 120 1.16 -17.91 -17.87
C SER A 120 2.19 -18.32 -16.79
N SER A 121 3.45 -17.87 -16.89
CA SER A 121 4.52 -18.22 -15.93
C SER A 121 4.56 -17.32 -14.67
N TRP A 122 3.63 -16.38 -14.50
CA TRP A 122 3.79 -15.27 -13.55
C TRP A 122 2.59 -14.97 -12.64
N GLN A 123 1.59 -15.86 -12.54
CA GLN A 123 0.55 -15.67 -11.52
C GLN A 123 1.14 -15.94 -10.13
N LYS A 124 1.06 -14.93 -9.25
CA LYS A 124 1.50 -15.01 -7.86
C LYS A 124 0.35 -14.70 -6.93
N HIS A 125 0.28 -15.42 -5.82
CA HIS A 125 -0.78 -15.25 -4.84
C HIS A 125 -0.30 -14.41 -3.66
N LEU A 126 -0.94 -13.27 -3.42
CA LEU A 126 -0.77 -12.51 -2.19
C LEU A 126 -1.88 -12.92 -1.21
N VAL A 127 -1.50 -13.55 -0.11
CA VAL A 127 -2.44 -14.06 0.90
C VAL A 127 -2.60 -12.99 1.98
N CYS A 128 -3.86 -12.59 2.21
CA CYS A 128 -4.24 -11.58 3.20
C CYS A 128 -5.10 -12.22 4.30
N GLY A 129 -4.66 -12.13 5.55
CA GLY A 129 -5.40 -12.59 6.70
C GLY A 129 -6.72 -11.84 6.90
N PRO A 130 -7.65 -12.42 7.66
CA PRO A 130 -8.98 -11.85 7.84
C PRO A 130 -8.93 -10.58 8.69
N VAL A 131 -9.83 -9.64 8.39
CA VAL A 131 -10.04 -8.42 9.17
C VAL A 131 -11.15 -8.67 10.20
N LYS A 132 -10.87 -8.39 11.48
CA LYS A 132 -11.86 -8.49 12.57
C LYS A 132 -11.99 -7.16 13.29
N ALA A 133 -13.22 -6.74 13.55
CA ALA A 133 -13.48 -5.55 14.36
C ALA A 133 -13.73 -5.94 15.82
N ALA A 134 -12.95 -5.37 16.74
CA ALA A 134 -13.16 -5.56 18.17
C ALA A 134 -14.30 -4.64 18.67
N GLY A 135 -15.31 -5.22 19.33
CA GLY A 135 -16.31 -4.47 20.09
C GLY A 135 -17.58 -4.02 19.35
N ALA A 136 -17.81 -4.48 18.11
CA ALA A 136 -19.08 -4.23 17.40
C ALA A 136 -19.99 -5.47 17.46
N PRO A 137 -21.27 -5.34 17.86
CA PRO A 137 -22.23 -6.45 17.87
C PRO A 137 -22.77 -6.84 16.48
N GLY A 138 -22.27 -6.23 15.39
CA GLY A 138 -22.65 -6.52 14.01
C GLY A 138 -21.51 -6.38 13.00
N THR A 139 -21.72 -6.83 11.76
CA THR A 139 -20.79 -6.66 10.63
C THR A 139 -20.70 -5.19 10.22
N LEU A 140 -19.60 -4.54 10.59
CA LEU A 140 -19.25 -3.18 10.13
C LEU A 140 -18.93 -3.21 8.64
N THR A 141 -19.61 -2.38 7.85
CA THR A 141 -19.32 -2.25 6.41
C THR A 141 -18.13 -1.32 6.16
N ALA A 142 -17.47 -1.46 5.00
CA ALA A 142 -16.33 -0.62 4.65
C ALA A 142 -16.64 0.90 4.61
N PRO A 143 -17.80 1.35 4.05
CA PRO A 143 -18.18 2.76 4.12
C PRO A 143 -18.40 3.26 5.56
N GLU A 144 -19.08 2.48 6.41
CA GLU A 144 -19.29 2.86 7.81
C GLU A 144 -17.97 2.94 8.59
N TYR A 145 -17.01 2.08 8.27
CA TYR A 145 -15.67 2.15 8.83
C TYR A 145 -14.91 3.41 8.39
N TYR A 146 -15.03 3.81 7.11
CA TYR A 146 -14.48 5.07 6.62
C TYR A 146 -15.08 6.26 7.38
N ASP A 147 -16.42 6.33 7.45
CA ASP A 147 -17.12 7.43 8.11
C ASP A 147 -16.77 7.52 9.60
N LEU A 148 -16.61 6.37 10.27
CA LEU A 148 -16.13 6.30 11.65
C LEU A 148 -14.73 6.91 11.79
N ARG A 149 -13.77 6.49 10.96
CA ARG A 149 -12.39 6.99 11.02
C ARG A 149 -12.32 8.48 10.67
N HIS A 150 -13.11 8.91 9.69
CA HIS A 150 -13.23 10.32 9.33
C HIS A 150 -13.78 11.17 10.48
N ALA A 151 -14.86 10.73 11.14
CA ALA A 151 -15.41 11.40 12.31
C ALA A 151 -14.39 11.49 13.46
N GLN A 152 -13.60 10.44 13.69
CA GLN A 152 -12.55 10.42 14.72
C GLN A 152 -11.41 11.42 14.41
N VAL A 153 -10.96 11.48 13.15
CA VAL A 153 -9.94 12.45 12.71
C VAL A 153 -10.45 13.89 12.86
N CYS A 154 -11.69 14.17 12.44
CA CYS A 154 -12.31 15.49 12.60
C CYS A 154 -12.41 15.88 14.08
N LYS A 155 -12.87 14.97 14.94
CA LYS A 155 -12.98 15.19 16.40
C LYS A 155 -11.61 15.49 17.01
N ALA A 156 -10.59 14.71 16.68
CA ALA A 156 -9.25 14.87 17.22
C ALA A 156 -8.57 16.17 16.74
N SER A 157 -8.90 16.64 15.53
CA SER A 157 -8.38 17.89 14.97
C SER A 157 -9.11 19.13 15.52
N ALA A 158 -10.43 19.06 15.71
CA ALA A 158 -11.22 20.14 16.31
C ALA A 158 -10.79 20.47 17.75
N LEU A 159 -10.26 19.48 18.49
CA LEU A 159 -9.67 19.69 19.82
C LEU A 159 -8.36 20.49 19.78
N LYS A 160 -7.62 20.48 18.66
CA LYS A 160 -6.34 21.17 18.51
C LYS A 160 -6.49 22.57 17.90
N HIS A 161 -7.31 22.71 16.86
CA HIS A 161 -7.40 23.93 16.07
C HIS A 161 -8.69 24.74 16.33
N GLY A 162 -9.61 24.20 17.14
CA GLY A 162 -10.90 24.83 17.44
C GLY A 162 -12.02 24.37 16.50
N ARG A 163 -13.28 24.52 16.94
CA ARG A 163 -14.47 23.99 16.23
C ARG A 163 -14.81 24.72 14.92
N GLU A 164 -14.26 25.91 14.70
CA GLU A 164 -14.61 26.76 13.55
C GLU A 164 -13.90 26.36 12.25
N LEU A 165 -12.68 25.82 12.34
CA LEU A 165 -11.94 25.33 11.16
C LEU A 165 -12.53 24.05 10.54
N ALA A 166 -13.37 23.32 11.28
CA ALA A 166 -14.02 22.12 10.77
C ALA A 166 -15.02 22.37 9.62
N ARG A 167 -15.39 23.64 9.37
CA ARG A 167 -16.32 24.05 8.30
C ARG A 167 -15.65 24.65 7.07
N ASP A 168 -14.33 24.80 7.11
CA ASP A 168 -13.56 25.34 6.00
C ASP A 168 -13.35 24.25 4.91
N PRO A 169 -13.64 24.55 3.64
CA PRO A 169 -13.37 23.64 2.51
C PRO A 169 -11.92 23.13 2.47
N ALA A 170 -10.93 23.98 2.79
CA ALA A 170 -9.52 23.57 2.79
C ALA A 170 -9.25 22.46 3.82
N TRP A 171 -9.90 22.54 4.98
CA TRP A 171 -9.78 21.54 6.04
C TRP A 171 -10.52 20.25 5.72
N THR A 172 -11.56 20.31 4.88
CA THR A 172 -12.28 19.11 4.43
C THR A 172 -11.35 18.18 3.64
N GLU A 173 -10.51 18.73 2.77
CA GLU A 173 -9.52 17.96 2.02
C GLU A 173 -8.42 17.40 2.95
N VAL A 174 -7.92 18.21 3.87
CA VAL A 174 -6.93 17.76 4.88
C VAL A 174 -7.48 16.61 5.72
N PHE A 175 -8.73 16.69 6.20
CA PHE A 175 -9.36 15.61 6.97
C PHE A 175 -9.55 14.34 6.15
N SER A 176 -9.91 14.47 4.87
CA SER A 176 -9.98 13.33 3.95
C SER A 176 -8.62 12.63 3.86
N VAL A 177 -7.54 13.37 3.57
CA VAL A 177 -6.18 12.84 3.45
C VAL A 177 -5.71 12.18 4.77
N LEU A 178 -5.97 12.81 5.91
CA LEU A 178 -5.63 12.25 7.23
C LEU A 178 -6.42 10.98 7.55
N SER A 179 -7.68 10.90 7.11
CA SER A 179 -8.53 9.72 7.28
C SER A 179 -8.03 8.56 6.44
N VAL A 180 -7.72 8.80 5.17
CA VAL A 180 -7.12 7.80 4.27
C VAL A 180 -5.78 7.34 4.81
N ALA A 181 -4.92 8.25 5.28
CA ALA A 181 -3.65 7.91 5.90
C ALA A 181 -3.82 7.03 7.13
N THR A 182 -4.81 7.35 7.98
CA THR A 182 -5.12 6.56 9.18
C THR A 182 -5.55 5.14 8.81
N ILE A 183 -6.46 4.99 7.85
CA ILE A 183 -6.95 3.69 7.39
C ILE A 183 -5.82 2.88 6.75
N LYS A 184 -5.06 3.48 5.83
CA LYS A 184 -3.96 2.79 5.14
C LYS A 184 -2.87 2.36 6.11
N PHE A 185 -2.48 3.19 7.07
CA PHE A 185 -1.51 2.76 8.08
C PHE A 185 -2.07 1.68 9.00
N GLU A 186 -3.34 1.73 9.40
CA GLU A 186 -3.95 0.67 10.21
C GLU A 186 -3.95 -0.68 9.47
N MET A 187 -4.28 -0.67 8.18
CA MET A 187 -4.33 -1.87 7.34
C MET A 187 -2.94 -2.41 6.96
N LEU A 188 -2.04 -1.52 6.54
CA LEU A 188 -0.76 -1.90 5.93
C LEU A 188 0.38 -2.05 6.94
N SER A 189 0.21 -1.62 8.19
CA SER A 189 1.22 -1.82 9.25
C SER A 189 1.25 -3.24 9.82
N THR A 190 0.28 -4.07 9.45
CA THR A 190 0.22 -5.49 9.79
C THR A 190 0.65 -6.31 8.58
N ALA A 191 1.45 -7.36 8.79
CA ALA A 191 1.88 -8.23 7.70
C ALA A 191 0.65 -8.85 7.01
N PRO A 192 0.60 -8.92 5.67
CA PRO A 192 -0.60 -9.30 4.93
C PRO A 192 -1.26 -10.58 5.43
N GLN A 193 -0.48 -11.63 5.67
CA GLN A 193 -0.94 -12.96 6.11
C GLN A 193 -1.49 -13.02 7.55
N SER A 194 -1.29 -11.97 8.34
CA SER A 194 -1.74 -11.92 9.73
C SER A 194 -3.17 -11.41 9.84
N GLN A 195 -3.89 -11.87 10.85
CA GLN A 195 -5.21 -11.32 11.17
C GLN A 195 -5.08 -9.85 11.59
N LEU A 196 -5.85 -8.98 10.95
CA LEU A 196 -5.92 -7.56 11.30
C LEU A 196 -7.07 -7.33 12.29
N LEU A 197 -6.75 -6.76 13.45
CA LEU A 197 -7.76 -6.38 14.45
C LEU A 197 -8.01 -4.86 14.38
N LEU A 198 -9.20 -4.45 13.96
CA LEU A 198 -9.61 -3.05 13.97
C LEU A 198 -10.03 -2.63 15.37
N ALA A 199 -9.30 -1.69 15.94
CA ALA A 199 -9.63 -1.09 17.22
C ALA A 199 -10.62 0.06 17.01
N LEU A 200 -11.92 -0.18 17.21
CA LEU A 200 -12.96 0.80 16.91
C LEU A 200 -13.15 1.88 17.99
N ALA A 201 -12.54 1.72 19.17
CA ALA A 201 -12.72 2.64 20.28
C ALA A 201 -12.21 4.06 19.97
N ASP A 202 -12.87 5.07 20.51
CA ASP A 202 -12.59 6.51 20.31
C ASP A 202 -11.15 6.94 20.62
N GLY A 203 -10.40 6.17 21.42
CA GLY A 203 -9.00 6.44 21.75
C GLY A 203 -7.96 5.85 20.79
N SER A 204 -8.39 5.08 19.78
CA SER A 204 -7.50 4.39 18.83
C SER A 204 -6.83 5.33 17.84
N VAL A 205 -7.54 6.38 17.40
CA VAL A 205 -7.01 7.41 16.50
C VAL A 205 -6.47 8.56 17.35
N SER A 206 -5.19 8.47 17.70
CA SER A 206 -4.51 9.57 18.36
C SER A 206 -3.74 10.42 17.35
N THR A 207 -4.10 11.69 17.22
CA THR A 207 -3.31 12.72 16.50
C THR A 207 -1.99 13.05 17.22
N LYS A 208 -1.73 12.43 18.38
CA LYS A 208 -0.45 12.45 19.11
C LYS A 208 0.22 11.07 19.18
N GLY A 209 -0.44 10.03 18.67
CA GLY A 209 0.08 8.67 18.70
C GLY A 209 1.25 8.58 17.73
N THR A 210 2.46 8.36 18.25
CA THR A 210 3.69 8.29 17.45
C THR A 210 3.71 7.13 16.46
N LYS A 211 2.67 6.28 16.43
CA LYS A 211 2.55 5.08 15.58
C LYS A 211 1.48 5.19 14.48
N SER A 212 0.98 6.39 14.18
CA SER A 212 -0.14 6.59 13.24
C SER A 212 0.30 7.26 11.93
N GLY A 213 -0.38 6.95 10.82
CA GLY A 213 -0.22 7.67 9.55
C GLY A 213 -0.46 9.18 9.70
N THR A 214 -1.37 9.59 10.59
CA THR A 214 -1.59 11.02 10.90
C THR A 214 -0.34 11.70 11.47
N PHE A 215 0.48 10.99 12.26
CA PHE A 215 1.73 11.53 12.79
C PHE A 215 2.79 11.71 11.69
N VAL A 216 2.87 10.79 10.73
CA VAL A 216 3.75 10.93 9.55
C VAL A 216 3.32 12.12 8.71
N MET A 217 2.02 12.25 8.44
CA MET A 217 1.46 13.38 7.68
C MET A 217 1.71 14.73 8.35
N TYR A 218 1.56 14.81 9.68
CA TYR A 218 1.89 16.01 10.44
C TYR A 218 3.36 16.42 10.29
N ASN A 219 4.29 15.46 10.28
CA ASN A 219 5.71 15.76 10.08
C ASN A 219 6.02 16.19 8.65
N CYS A 220 5.30 15.70 7.64
CA CYS A 220 5.39 16.22 6.27
C CYS A 220 4.97 17.70 6.22
N ALA A 221 3.86 18.06 6.86
CA ALA A 221 3.40 19.45 6.94
C ALA A 221 4.41 20.35 7.66
N ARG A 222 5.05 19.89 8.74
CA ARG A 222 6.12 20.64 9.42
C ARG A 222 7.33 20.91 8.50
N LEU A 223 7.74 19.90 7.73
CA LEU A 223 8.83 20.07 6.76
C LEU A 223 8.44 21.06 5.66
N ALA A 224 7.22 20.96 5.13
CA ALA A 224 6.70 21.92 4.15
C ALA A 224 6.72 23.35 4.71
N THR A 225 6.15 23.57 5.90
CA THR A 225 6.16 24.89 6.57
C THR A 225 7.58 25.41 6.84
N LEU A 226 8.53 24.53 7.20
CA LEU A 226 9.94 24.90 7.35
C LEU A 226 10.52 25.44 6.04
N PHE A 227 10.30 24.72 4.93
CA PHE A 227 10.84 25.11 3.63
C PHE A 227 10.14 26.36 3.08
N ASP A 228 8.82 26.48 3.22
CA ASP A 228 8.07 27.69 2.86
C ASP A 228 8.56 28.90 3.68
N GLY A 229 8.84 28.71 4.97
CA GLY A 229 9.40 29.73 5.84
C GLY A 229 10.80 30.18 5.42
N TYR A 230 11.64 29.25 4.94
CA TYR A 230 12.94 29.58 4.37
C TYR A 230 12.80 30.35 3.05
N GLU A 231 11.96 29.87 2.13
CA GLU A 231 11.73 30.51 0.83
C GLU A 231 11.23 31.94 1.00
N HIS A 232 10.24 32.15 1.87
CA HIS A 232 9.72 33.49 2.16
C HIS A 232 10.77 34.41 2.80
N SER A 233 11.56 33.89 3.74
CA SER A 233 12.64 34.66 4.38
C SER A 233 13.78 35.01 3.41
N MET A 234 14.04 34.14 2.43
CA MET A 234 14.99 34.40 1.34
C MET A 234 14.46 35.48 0.41
N GLU A 235 13.18 35.44 0.03
CA GLU A 235 12.53 36.47 -0.81
C GLU A 235 12.55 37.86 -0.15
N GLN A 236 12.41 37.90 1.18
CA GLN A 236 12.52 39.13 1.97
C GLN A 236 13.98 39.60 2.18
N GLY A 237 14.98 38.84 1.71
CA GLY A 237 16.40 39.15 1.87
C GLY A 237 16.96 38.90 3.28
N LEU A 238 16.24 38.19 4.15
CA LEU A 238 16.71 37.81 5.48
C LEU A 238 17.75 36.68 5.42
N TYR A 239 17.56 35.73 4.51
CA TYR A 239 18.51 34.65 4.24
C TYR A 239 19.08 34.74 2.82
N PRO A 240 20.31 34.24 2.60
CA PRO A 240 20.85 34.11 1.25
C PRO A 240 20.14 33.01 0.47
N THR A 241 20.26 33.09 -0.85
CA THR A 241 19.87 32.01 -1.76
C THR A 241 20.58 30.71 -1.41
N PHE A 242 19.87 29.60 -1.56
CA PHE A 242 20.41 28.28 -1.23
C PHE A 242 21.65 27.98 -2.09
N PRO A 243 22.82 27.75 -1.48
CA PRO A 243 24.04 27.55 -2.23
C PRO A 243 24.08 26.16 -2.89
N PRO A 244 24.89 25.95 -3.95
CA PRO A 244 25.04 24.65 -4.57
C PRO A 244 25.50 23.58 -3.56
N VAL A 245 24.98 22.36 -3.67
CA VAL A 245 25.29 21.25 -2.73
C VAL A 245 26.80 20.98 -2.64
N SER A 246 27.54 21.13 -3.75
CA SER A 246 29.00 20.98 -3.80
C SER A 246 29.79 21.99 -2.97
N SER A 247 29.15 23.08 -2.54
CA SER A 247 29.76 24.13 -1.72
C SER A 247 29.39 24.04 -0.23
N LEU A 248 28.52 23.09 0.13
CA LEU A 248 28.11 22.88 1.52
C LEU A 248 29.21 22.17 2.29
N ASP A 249 29.47 22.65 3.51
CA ASP A 249 30.34 21.98 4.47
C ASP A 249 29.50 21.12 5.42
N PHE A 250 29.46 19.81 5.14
CA PHE A 250 28.75 18.85 5.98
C PHE A 250 29.47 18.53 7.30
N SER A 251 30.73 18.97 7.50
CA SER A 251 31.42 18.81 8.79
C SER A 251 30.80 19.64 9.92
N LEU A 252 29.93 20.58 9.56
CA LEU A 252 29.13 21.40 10.48
C LEU A 252 27.92 20.65 11.09
N LEU A 253 27.61 19.45 10.59
CA LEU A 253 26.61 18.57 11.18
C LEU A 253 27.26 17.73 12.29
N GLN A 254 26.93 18.05 13.53
CA GLN A 254 27.57 17.49 14.73
C GLN A 254 26.56 16.95 15.74
N ASP A 255 25.27 17.25 15.60
CA ASP A 255 24.25 16.71 16.51
C ASP A 255 23.98 15.25 16.19
N GLU A 256 23.87 14.42 17.22
CA GLU A 256 23.58 12.98 17.08
C GLU A 256 22.30 12.72 16.26
N GLY A 257 21.29 13.60 16.37
CA GLY A 257 20.07 13.51 15.59
C GLY A 257 20.28 13.69 14.09
N GLU A 258 21.28 14.47 13.67
CA GLU A 258 21.62 14.67 12.25
C GLU A 258 22.15 13.36 11.65
N TRP A 259 23.04 12.69 12.39
CA TRP A 259 23.59 11.40 12.02
C TRP A 259 22.52 10.30 12.05
N LEU A 260 21.62 10.33 13.03
CA LEU A 260 20.49 9.39 13.12
C LEU A 260 19.60 9.50 11.88
N LEU A 261 19.22 10.71 11.48
CA LEU A 261 18.39 10.95 10.29
C LEU A 261 19.08 10.48 9.00
N LEU A 262 20.40 10.71 8.88
CA LEU A 262 21.15 10.29 7.71
C LEU A 262 21.30 8.76 7.64
N PHE A 263 21.85 8.14 8.70
CA PHE A 263 22.23 6.73 8.68
C PHE A 263 21.05 5.76 8.85
N ASN A 264 20.00 6.15 9.57
CA ASN A 264 18.83 5.29 9.80
C ASN A 264 17.64 5.68 8.93
N GLY A 265 17.59 6.92 8.44
CA GLY A 265 16.54 7.41 7.56
C GLY A 265 16.96 7.38 6.09
N VAL A 266 17.87 8.26 5.70
CA VAL A 266 18.14 8.54 4.29
C VAL A 266 18.89 7.41 3.59
N LEU A 267 20.02 6.94 4.14
CA LEU A 267 20.88 5.96 3.47
C LEU A 267 20.25 4.57 3.29
N PRO A 268 19.48 4.01 4.24
CA PRO A 268 18.87 2.69 4.09
C PRO A 268 17.65 2.66 3.17
N PHE A 269 17.08 3.83 2.83
CA PHE A 269 15.80 3.92 2.14
C PHE A 269 15.78 3.24 0.75
N PRO A 270 16.80 3.35 -0.12
CA PRO A 270 16.80 2.67 -1.42
C PRO A 270 16.75 1.14 -1.31
N ASP A 271 17.45 0.57 -0.32
CA ASP A 271 17.44 -0.87 -0.06
C ASP A 271 16.08 -1.31 0.49
N LEU A 272 15.50 -0.54 1.41
CA LEU A 272 14.15 -0.78 1.90
C LEU A 272 13.13 -0.73 0.75
N LEU A 273 13.20 0.32 -0.08
CA LEU A 273 12.32 0.51 -1.22
C LEU A 273 12.42 -0.68 -2.18
N SER A 274 13.64 -1.14 -2.47
CA SER A 274 13.86 -2.33 -3.31
C SER A 274 13.24 -3.59 -2.71
N GLN A 275 13.35 -3.77 -1.38
CA GLN A 275 12.75 -4.91 -0.67
C GLN A 275 11.21 -4.84 -0.60
N THR A 276 10.61 -3.64 -0.58
CA THR A 276 9.16 -3.46 -0.50
C THR A 276 8.48 -3.34 -1.87
N ALA A 277 9.17 -2.79 -2.87
CA ALA A 277 8.67 -2.61 -4.23
C ALA A 277 8.79 -3.87 -5.08
N ALA A 278 9.75 -4.75 -4.76
CA ALA A 278 9.78 -6.08 -5.32
C ALA A 278 8.61 -6.91 -4.74
N LEU A 279 7.43 -6.77 -5.34
CA LEU A 279 6.58 -7.95 -5.47
C LEU A 279 7.50 -9.00 -6.09
N ALA A 280 7.82 -10.04 -5.34
CA ALA A 280 8.84 -11.01 -5.69
C ALA A 280 8.35 -11.93 -6.83
N CYS A 281 7.88 -11.32 -7.93
CA CYS A 281 7.34 -11.99 -9.10
C CYS A 281 8.39 -12.93 -9.71
N ALA A 282 9.67 -12.62 -9.57
CA ALA A 282 10.79 -13.45 -10.00
C ALA A 282 11.23 -14.53 -8.99
N ALA A 283 10.72 -14.54 -7.74
CA ALA A 283 11.07 -15.59 -6.78
C ALA A 283 10.42 -16.94 -7.16
N PRO A 284 11.04 -18.09 -6.91
CA PRO A 284 10.41 -19.38 -7.15
C PRO A 284 9.25 -19.62 -6.17
N GLY A 285 8.16 -20.24 -6.65
CA GLY A 285 6.97 -20.58 -5.84
C GLY A 285 5.70 -19.84 -6.25
N LEU A 286 4.56 -20.22 -5.67
CA LEU A 286 3.26 -19.66 -6.04
C LEU A 286 2.92 -18.36 -5.30
N HIS A 287 3.42 -18.20 -4.07
CA HIS A 287 3.10 -17.05 -3.24
C HIS A 287 4.04 -15.88 -3.47
N THR A 288 3.51 -14.67 -3.36
CA THR A 288 4.29 -13.43 -3.25
C THR A 288 4.03 -12.77 -1.91
N THR A 289 5.04 -12.09 -1.38
CA THR A 289 4.92 -11.33 -0.14
C THR A 289 4.94 -9.85 -0.45
N ALA A 290 3.93 -9.12 -0.01
CA ALA A 290 4.01 -7.66 0.10
C ALA A 290 4.52 -7.32 1.51
N ARG A 291 5.53 -6.45 1.61
CA ARG A 291 6.14 -6.07 2.90
C ARG A 291 5.80 -4.64 3.29
N THR A 292 4.53 -4.25 3.11
CA THR A 292 4.06 -2.88 3.36
C THR A 292 4.25 -2.46 4.81
N GLU A 293 4.23 -3.42 5.74
CA GLU A 293 4.43 -3.19 7.17
C GLU A 293 5.82 -2.67 7.49
N MET A 294 6.84 -3.05 6.70
CA MET A 294 8.20 -2.52 6.86
C MET A 294 8.25 -1.05 6.48
N MET A 295 7.59 -0.66 5.38
CA MET A 295 7.51 0.75 4.95
C MET A 295 6.77 1.60 5.99
N CYS A 296 5.61 1.14 6.49
CA CYS A 296 4.86 1.86 7.52
C CYS A 296 5.69 2.06 8.80
N LYS A 297 6.36 1.01 9.28
CA LYS A 297 7.24 1.08 10.47
C LYS A 297 8.40 2.04 10.26
N PHE A 298 9.03 2.00 9.09
CA PHE A 298 10.12 2.89 8.74
C PHE A 298 9.68 4.36 8.72
N LEU A 299 8.58 4.69 8.03
CA LEU A 299 8.05 6.06 7.96
C LEU A 299 7.69 6.61 9.34
N VAL A 300 7.10 5.76 10.18
CA VAL A 300 6.79 6.07 11.57
C VAL A 300 8.06 6.36 12.36
N GLN A 301 9.09 5.51 12.27
CA GLN A 301 10.35 5.70 12.99
C GLN A 301 11.09 6.96 12.53
N LEU A 302 11.22 7.17 11.21
CA LEU A 302 11.82 8.38 10.64
C LEU A 302 11.10 9.64 11.10
N SER A 303 9.76 9.60 11.20
CA SER A 303 8.97 10.71 11.73
C SER A 303 9.22 10.97 13.22
N MET A 304 9.46 9.92 14.02
CA MET A 304 9.83 10.08 15.43
C MET A 304 11.21 10.72 15.57
N ASP A 305 12.19 10.23 14.81
CA ASP A 305 13.56 10.73 14.82
C ASP A 305 13.61 12.20 14.37
N PHE A 306 12.88 12.53 13.29
CA PHE A 306 12.74 13.91 12.81
C PHE A 306 12.03 14.81 13.82
N SER A 307 10.90 14.36 14.39
CA SER A 307 10.20 15.14 15.42
C SER A 307 11.08 15.45 16.63
N SER A 308 11.87 14.46 17.07
CA SER A 308 12.80 14.60 18.19
C SER A 308 13.91 15.61 17.85
N TYR A 309 14.53 15.46 16.68
CA TYR A 309 15.57 16.37 16.19
C TYR A 309 15.06 17.81 16.04
N TYR A 310 13.95 18.01 15.33
CA TYR A 310 13.40 19.34 15.06
C TYR A 310 13.00 20.09 16.34
N ASN A 311 12.53 19.38 17.37
CA ASN A 311 12.18 20.01 18.64
C ASN A 311 13.40 20.50 19.43
N ARG A 312 14.58 19.90 19.20
CA ARG A 312 15.83 20.23 19.91
C ARG A 312 16.68 21.24 19.13
N VAL A 313 16.65 21.20 17.81
CA VAL A 313 17.58 21.92 16.94
C VAL A 313 16.86 22.99 16.13
N HIS A 314 17.27 24.24 16.32
CA HIS A 314 16.78 25.36 15.52
C HIS A 314 17.43 25.33 14.14
N ILE A 315 16.59 25.11 13.12
CA ILE A 315 17.03 25.06 11.71
C ILE A 315 17.14 26.48 11.16
N LEU A 316 16.03 27.22 11.10
CA LEU A 316 16.01 28.63 10.75
C LEU A 316 16.21 29.47 12.02
N GLY A 317 17.46 29.84 12.29
CA GLY A 317 17.88 30.61 13.46
C GLY A 317 17.90 32.12 13.22
N GLU A 318 18.70 32.86 13.97
CA GLU A 318 18.91 34.29 13.67
C GLU A 318 19.69 34.48 12.36
N PRO A 319 19.38 35.51 11.55
CA PRO A 319 20.00 35.74 10.25
C PRO A 319 21.43 36.30 10.37
N ARG A 320 22.34 35.53 10.98
CA ARG A 320 23.75 35.90 11.18
C ARG A 320 24.63 35.15 10.17
N PRO A 321 25.52 35.83 9.42
CA PRO A 321 26.32 35.21 8.36
C PRO A 321 27.11 33.96 8.75
N HIS A 322 27.66 33.91 9.96
CA HIS A 322 28.44 32.77 10.44
C HIS A 322 27.58 31.52 10.76
N LEU A 323 26.26 31.64 10.85
CA LEU A 323 25.33 30.52 11.10
C LEU A 323 24.79 29.91 9.80
N PHE A 324 24.93 30.61 8.67
CA PHE A 324 24.33 30.17 7.39
C PHE A 324 24.90 28.83 6.90
N GLY A 325 26.20 28.58 7.08
CA GLY A 325 26.82 27.32 6.67
C GLY A 325 26.13 26.11 7.31
N GLN A 326 25.95 26.13 8.64
CA GLN A 326 25.29 25.04 9.36
C GLN A 326 23.80 24.97 9.03
N MET A 327 23.11 26.12 8.91
CA MET A 327 21.71 26.16 8.50
C MET A 327 21.50 25.48 7.14
N PHE A 328 22.33 25.77 6.14
CA PHE A 328 22.21 25.17 4.81
C PHE A 328 22.52 23.68 4.81
N ALA A 329 23.53 23.24 5.57
CA ALA A 329 23.80 21.81 5.74
C ALA A 329 22.60 21.06 6.35
N ARG A 330 21.95 21.64 7.37
CA ARG A 330 20.73 21.10 7.99
C ARG A 330 19.55 21.08 7.03
N LEU A 331 19.32 22.18 6.30
CA LEU A 331 18.27 22.25 5.29
C LEU A 331 18.47 21.20 4.18
N GLN A 332 19.71 20.93 3.77
CA GLN A 332 20.01 19.89 2.80
C GLN A 332 19.68 18.48 3.35
N LEU A 333 20.06 18.19 4.60
CA LEU A 333 19.69 16.94 5.26
C LEU A 333 18.16 16.78 5.34
N LEU A 334 17.45 17.82 5.79
CA LEU A 334 16.00 17.79 5.92
C LEU A 334 15.28 17.74 4.57
N ARG A 335 15.91 18.22 3.49
CA ARG A 335 15.39 18.05 2.12
C ARG A 335 15.41 16.57 1.73
N ALA A 336 16.50 15.86 2.03
CA ALA A 336 16.58 14.42 1.80
C ALA A 336 15.58 13.63 2.65
N VAL A 337 15.40 14.00 3.93
CA VAL A 337 14.36 13.40 4.80
C VAL A 337 12.96 13.62 4.22
N ARG A 338 12.66 14.83 3.73
CA ARG A 338 11.38 15.14 3.06
C ARG A 338 11.15 14.26 1.84
N GLU A 339 12.16 14.12 0.98
CA GLU A 339 12.09 13.27 -0.22
C GLU A 339 11.84 11.80 0.14
N VAL A 340 12.49 11.28 1.18
CA VAL A 340 12.28 9.92 1.68
C VAL A 340 10.86 9.72 2.21
N LEU A 341 10.35 10.65 3.03
CA LEU A 341 8.97 10.59 3.52
C LEU A 341 7.96 10.62 2.38
N HIS A 342 8.14 11.53 1.41
CA HIS A 342 7.26 11.67 0.27
C HIS A 342 7.28 10.43 -0.62
N ALA A 343 8.47 9.90 -0.93
CA ALA A 343 8.63 8.69 -1.74
C ALA A 343 8.01 7.48 -1.05
N GLY A 344 8.23 7.30 0.26
CA GLY A 344 7.63 6.20 1.01
C GLY A 344 6.10 6.31 1.09
N LEU A 345 5.55 7.50 1.33
CA LEU A 345 4.10 7.73 1.29
C LEU A 345 3.50 7.44 -0.10
N ALA A 346 4.21 7.81 -1.17
CA ALA A 346 3.79 7.52 -2.53
C ALA A 346 3.67 6.00 -2.80
N THR A 347 4.55 5.17 -2.22
CA THR A 347 4.42 3.70 -2.33
C THR A 347 3.15 3.14 -1.68
N LEU A 348 2.57 3.89 -0.73
CA LEU A 348 1.31 3.56 -0.07
C LEU A 348 0.11 4.25 -0.77
N GLY A 349 0.34 4.97 -1.86
CA GLY A 349 -0.68 5.79 -2.54
C GLY A 349 -1.21 6.90 -1.64
N LEU A 350 -0.34 7.54 -0.85
CA LEU A 350 -0.69 8.65 0.03
C LEU A 350 0.02 9.93 -0.45
N PRO A 351 -0.71 11.04 -0.64
CA PRO A 351 -0.09 12.33 -0.91
C PRO A 351 0.47 12.94 0.40
N PRO A 352 1.66 13.55 0.39
CA PRO A 352 2.15 14.28 1.55
C PRO A 352 1.29 15.52 1.82
N LEU A 353 1.08 15.84 3.10
CA LEU A 353 0.44 17.11 3.49
C LEU A 353 1.46 18.24 3.49
N ASN A 354 1.05 19.38 2.92
CA ASN A 354 1.86 20.60 2.88
C ASN A 354 1.55 21.57 4.04
N HIS A 355 0.38 21.43 4.68
CA HIS A 355 -0.02 22.26 5.81
C HIS A 355 -0.97 21.47 6.74
N ILE A 356 -1.00 21.84 8.01
CA ILE A 356 -1.88 21.29 9.04
C ILE A 356 -2.01 22.25 10.23
#